data_AF-A0A090W630-F1
#
_entry.id   AF-A0A090W630-F1
#
_cell.length_a   1.000
_cell.length_b   1.000
_cell.length_c   1.000
_cell.angle_alpha   90.00
_cell.angle_beta   90.00
_cell.angle_gamma   90.00
#
_symmetry.space_group_name_H-M   'P 1'
#
loop_
_entity.id
_entity.type
_entity.pdbx_description
1 polymer ?
#
loop_
_entity_poly.entity_id
_entity_poly.type
_entity_poly.pdbx_seq_one_letter_code
_entity_poly.pdbx_strand_id
1 'polypeptide(L)'
;MNTLASEFLRKLSRKPYFKYTENGKSIRYSANQAFLAMQSAPNIWQYVPLIKVDPKKGGELFSNLSINENGLVSFSELLEKEGKYLLDEVVENANKKKPAERSEFDKEVLKVDERFNILYNVFAGNYLKVFPNSNDKNNKWHSHTHHFQDFPAEDGRFAKQIMPNYFKDVNEKNWVEASEKLGYIKTFQDVLGADIIPSRKRIEAELWYNQLNLNFWLFQVYFTLGALLLVLALIKIFTKKKLIEFLWNGLIILTLISFLIFTGNIILRWYVSQHAPWSNGYEMLVFVSWVLLLCGLLTFRKSDFALPLATLFSGALLFVSYLDWLSPEITNLMPVLKSFWLKVHVATIVSSYAPLALSAILGFMALLLTIFKTKTTKKVIDIKIKELTYINEISMTIGLFVLAVGTFLGGIWANESWGRYWAWDPKETWALISIIVYAIVLHLRLIPKLKSNYVLNTASVFAFGSIIMTSFGVNYYLSGLHSYAAGDPLPIPTFIYVLVALVIIVSVLAYFRKRSFNATNT
;
A
#
# COMPACT_ATOMS: atom_id res chain seq x y z
N MET A 1 -6.77 11.00 -17.47
CA MET A 1 -7.14 12.24 -16.74
C MET A 1 -7.75 11.95 -15.37
N ASN A 2 -8.79 11.11 -15.26
CA ASN A 2 -9.46 10.85 -13.97
C ASN A 2 -8.51 10.39 -12.84
N THR A 3 -7.68 9.39 -13.12
CA THR A 3 -6.68 8.86 -12.19
C THR A 3 -5.67 9.93 -11.78
N LEU A 4 -5.05 10.60 -12.76
CA LEU A 4 -4.09 11.69 -12.55
C LEU A 4 -4.67 12.81 -11.65
N ALA A 5 -5.90 13.26 -11.91
CA ALA A 5 -6.53 14.33 -11.16
C ALA A 5 -6.86 13.90 -9.71
N SER A 6 -7.31 12.65 -9.53
CA SER A 6 -7.59 12.08 -8.21
C SER A 6 -6.31 11.94 -7.37
N GLU A 7 -5.23 11.43 -7.97
CA GLU A 7 -3.92 11.31 -7.34
C GLU A 7 -3.36 12.68 -6.95
N PHE A 8 -3.42 13.63 -7.87
CA PHE A 8 -3.02 15.02 -7.65
C PHE A 8 -3.72 15.64 -6.42
N LEU A 9 -5.06 15.57 -6.35
CA LEU A 9 -5.78 16.15 -5.20
C LEU A 9 -5.52 15.42 -3.89
N ARG A 10 -5.36 14.09 -3.90
CA ARG A 10 -5.00 13.31 -2.71
C ARG A 10 -3.62 13.71 -2.20
N LYS A 11 -2.67 13.96 -3.09
CA LYS A 11 -1.32 14.37 -2.71
C LYS A 11 -1.28 15.78 -2.10
N LEU A 12 -2.06 16.72 -2.64
CA LEU A 12 -2.14 18.09 -2.14
C LEU A 12 -2.96 18.24 -0.85
N SER A 13 -4.17 17.67 -0.83
CA SER A 13 -5.20 17.97 0.18
C SER A 13 -5.59 16.75 1.04
N ARG A 14 -5.04 15.57 0.76
CA ARG A 14 -5.43 14.26 1.33
C ARG A 14 -6.87 13.85 1.09
N LYS A 15 -7.60 14.57 0.22
CA LYS A 15 -8.99 14.28 -0.12
C LYS A 15 -9.10 13.99 -1.62
N PRO A 16 -10.01 13.08 -2.03
CA PRO A 16 -10.26 12.78 -3.44
C PRO A 16 -11.18 13.82 -4.12
N TYR A 17 -11.49 14.92 -3.45
CA TYR A 17 -12.34 15.99 -3.93
C TYR A 17 -11.87 17.33 -3.35
N PHE A 18 -12.21 18.41 -4.03
CA PHE A 18 -11.97 19.76 -3.56
C PHE A 18 -13.24 20.30 -2.90
N LYS A 19 -13.09 20.91 -1.72
CA LYS A 19 -14.18 21.62 -1.03
C LYS A 19 -13.64 22.96 -0.55
N TYR A 20 -14.33 24.01 -0.91
CA TYR A 20 -14.03 25.37 -0.49
C TYR A 20 -15.27 25.97 0.17
N THR A 21 -15.08 26.57 1.33
CA THR A 21 -16.15 27.21 2.09
C THR A 21 -15.76 28.65 2.31
N GLU A 22 -16.61 29.56 1.87
CA GLU A 22 -16.45 31.00 2.08
C GLU A 22 -17.81 31.60 2.44
N ASN A 23 -17.86 32.41 3.51
CA ASN A 23 -19.07 33.10 3.96
C ASN A 23 -20.30 32.17 4.13
N GLY A 24 -20.10 30.97 4.67
CA GLY A 24 -21.16 29.98 4.92
C GLY A 24 -21.66 29.22 3.70
N LYS A 25 -21.17 29.54 2.49
CA LYS A 25 -21.46 28.77 1.26
C LYS A 25 -20.30 27.82 0.96
N SER A 26 -20.61 26.53 0.82
CA SER A 26 -19.60 25.53 0.46
C SER A 26 -19.78 25.05 -0.98
N ILE A 27 -18.72 25.15 -1.77
CA ILE A 27 -18.64 24.61 -3.13
C ILE A 27 -17.82 23.32 -3.07
N ARG A 28 -18.29 22.28 -3.75
CA ARG A 28 -17.58 21.00 -3.89
C ARG A 28 -17.34 20.71 -5.35
N TYR A 29 -16.08 20.47 -5.70
CA TYR A 29 -15.68 20.03 -7.04
C TYR A 29 -15.13 18.60 -6.99
N SER A 30 -15.43 17.85 -8.05
CA SER A 30 -14.74 16.59 -8.32
C SER A 30 -13.25 16.84 -8.60
N ALA A 31 -12.44 15.78 -8.53
CA ALA A 31 -11.01 15.89 -8.82
C ALA A 31 -10.73 16.44 -10.23
N ASN A 32 -11.49 15.97 -11.23
CA ASN A 32 -11.36 16.43 -12.61
C ASN A 32 -11.69 17.91 -12.75
N GLN A 33 -12.79 18.37 -12.14
CA GLN A 33 -13.21 19.77 -12.21
C GLN A 33 -12.18 20.68 -11.57
N ALA A 34 -11.70 20.34 -10.37
CA ALA A 34 -10.69 21.15 -9.69
C ALA A 34 -9.37 21.19 -10.47
N PHE A 35 -8.90 20.04 -10.95
CA PHE A 35 -7.65 19.94 -11.70
C PHE A 35 -7.67 20.69 -13.04
N LEU A 36 -8.79 20.64 -13.78
CA LEU A 36 -8.97 21.41 -15.01
C LEU A 36 -9.13 22.90 -14.73
N ALA A 37 -9.87 23.27 -13.67
CA ALA A 37 -10.06 24.67 -13.29
C ALA A 37 -8.73 25.34 -12.92
N MET A 38 -7.83 24.61 -12.23
CA MET A 38 -6.49 25.11 -11.90
C MET A 38 -5.64 25.39 -13.14
N GLN A 39 -5.80 24.61 -14.21
CA GLN A 39 -5.11 24.85 -15.48
C GLN A 39 -5.75 25.97 -16.29
N SER A 40 -7.07 26.11 -16.20
CA SER A 40 -7.83 27.13 -16.92
C SER A 40 -7.61 28.53 -16.34
N ALA A 41 -7.48 28.65 -15.01
CA ALA A 41 -7.37 29.93 -14.31
C ALA A 41 -6.29 29.92 -13.21
N PRO A 42 -5.01 29.67 -13.55
CA PRO A 42 -3.93 29.56 -12.56
C PRO A 42 -3.75 30.84 -11.72
N ASN A 43 -4.00 31.99 -12.33
CA ASN A 43 -3.95 33.31 -11.70
C ASN A 43 -4.93 33.49 -10.53
N ILE A 44 -6.06 32.77 -10.54
CA ILE A 44 -7.04 32.78 -9.44
C ILE A 44 -6.69 31.67 -8.44
N TRP A 45 -6.41 30.47 -8.94
CA TRP A 45 -6.21 29.29 -8.10
C TRP A 45 -4.95 29.36 -7.23
N GLN A 46 -3.97 30.19 -7.57
CA GLN A 46 -2.81 30.44 -6.70
C GLN A 46 -3.17 31.03 -5.32
N TYR A 47 -4.31 31.72 -5.22
CA TYR A 47 -4.81 32.31 -3.96
C TYR A 47 -5.74 31.37 -3.19
N VAL A 48 -6.17 30.26 -3.80
CA VAL A 48 -7.08 29.31 -3.18
C VAL A 48 -6.29 28.36 -2.26
N PRO A 49 -6.71 28.17 -0.99
CA PRO A 49 -6.03 27.24 -0.09
C PRO A 49 -6.12 25.79 -0.56
N LEU A 50 -4.98 25.19 -0.90
CA LEU A 50 -4.87 23.85 -1.51
C LEU A 50 -3.80 22.97 -0.87
N ILE A 51 -2.73 23.57 -0.35
CA ILE A 51 -1.57 22.85 0.15
C ILE A 51 -1.83 22.50 1.61
N LYS A 52 -1.93 21.21 1.91
CA LYS A 52 -2.01 20.76 3.30
C LYS A 52 -0.70 21.11 4.02
N VAL A 53 -0.83 21.65 5.23
CA VAL A 53 0.26 21.89 6.17
C VAL A 53 -0.12 21.39 7.55
N ASP A 54 0.88 20.97 8.33
CA ASP A 54 0.75 20.70 9.76
C ASP A 54 1.43 21.82 10.58
N PRO A 55 0.66 22.79 11.12
CA PRO A 55 1.25 23.92 11.86
C PRO A 55 2.07 23.47 13.08
N LYS A 56 1.70 22.34 13.71
CA LYS A 56 2.43 21.84 14.90
C LYS A 56 3.82 21.32 14.54
N LYS A 57 3.96 20.75 13.34
CA LYS A 57 5.23 20.22 12.84
C LYS A 57 6.06 21.29 12.14
N GLY A 58 5.40 22.29 11.56
CA GLY A 58 6.01 23.41 10.84
C GLY A 58 6.62 24.52 11.67
N GLY A 59 6.55 24.44 13.00
CA GLY A 59 7.13 25.45 13.89
C GLY A 59 6.60 26.87 13.65
N GLU A 60 7.45 27.85 13.93
CA GLU A 60 7.10 29.29 13.77
C GLU A 60 6.86 29.68 12.31
N LEU A 61 7.57 29.04 11.37
CA LEU A 61 7.48 29.34 9.94
C LEU A 61 6.05 29.17 9.41
N PHE A 62 5.36 28.09 9.80
CA PHE A 62 3.97 27.86 9.39
C PHE A 62 2.96 28.55 10.30
N SER A 63 3.35 28.92 11.52
CA SER A 63 2.49 29.68 12.43
C SER A 63 2.19 31.09 11.90
N ASN A 64 3.08 31.64 11.07
CA ASN A 64 2.92 32.95 10.44
C ASN A 64 2.09 32.91 9.14
N LEU A 65 1.69 31.73 8.66
CA LEU A 65 0.90 31.59 7.43
C LEU A 65 -0.60 31.70 7.74
N SER A 66 -1.36 32.24 6.78
CA SER A 66 -2.83 32.25 6.84
C SER A 66 -3.41 30.85 6.58
N ILE A 67 -3.41 30.00 7.61
CA ILE A 67 -3.90 28.62 7.53
C ILE A 67 -5.42 28.58 7.76
N ASN A 68 -6.16 27.97 6.84
CA ASN A 68 -7.60 27.81 7.02
C ASN A 68 -7.96 26.71 8.06
N GLU A 69 -9.24 26.61 8.45
CA GLU A 69 -9.72 25.61 9.42
C GLU A 69 -9.40 24.15 9.04
N ASN A 70 -9.20 23.87 7.75
CA ASN A 70 -8.83 22.55 7.25
C ASN A 70 -7.31 22.31 7.23
N GLY A 71 -6.51 23.25 7.72
CA GLY A 71 -5.05 23.21 7.70
C GLY A 71 -4.45 23.32 6.30
N LEU A 72 -5.07 24.11 5.41
CA LEU A 72 -4.59 24.34 4.05
C LEU A 72 -4.08 25.78 3.90
N VAL A 73 -3.03 25.96 3.10
CA VAL A 73 -2.49 27.27 2.67
C VAL A 73 -2.60 27.43 1.16
N SER A 74 -2.65 28.67 0.70
CA SER A 74 -2.61 28.99 -0.73
C SER A 74 -1.19 28.89 -1.27
N PHE A 75 -1.05 28.82 -2.59
CA PHE A 75 0.26 28.82 -3.24
C PHE A 75 0.96 30.17 -3.06
N SER A 76 0.21 31.27 -3.13
CA SER A 76 0.72 32.62 -2.96
C SER A 76 1.27 32.88 -1.56
N GLU A 77 0.72 32.24 -0.52
CA GLU A 77 1.17 32.43 0.86
C GLU A 77 2.60 31.88 1.10
N LEU A 78 3.06 30.98 0.22
CA LEU A 78 4.42 30.43 0.27
C LEU A 78 5.41 31.21 -0.58
N LEU A 79 4.99 32.34 -1.16
CA LEU A 79 5.82 33.27 -1.91
C LEU A 79 5.94 34.59 -1.16
N GLU A 80 7.15 35.14 -1.11
CA GLU A 80 7.39 36.49 -0.63
C GLU A 80 6.86 37.53 -1.63
N LYS A 81 6.81 38.81 -1.22
CA LYS A 81 6.29 39.91 -2.06
C LYS A 81 7.10 40.09 -3.36
N GLU A 82 8.38 39.74 -3.33
CA GLU A 82 9.30 39.75 -4.47
C GLU A 82 9.21 38.48 -5.33
N GLY A 83 8.39 37.49 -4.95
CA GLY A 83 8.24 36.20 -5.63
C GLY A 83 9.27 35.14 -5.22
N LYS A 84 10.10 35.40 -4.20
CA LYS A 84 11.03 34.41 -3.63
C LYS A 84 10.25 33.32 -2.90
N TYR A 85 10.65 32.06 -3.07
CA TYR A 85 10.04 30.93 -2.38
C TYR A 85 10.43 30.89 -0.91
N LEU A 86 9.45 30.93 -0.01
CA LEU A 86 9.66 31.06 1.43
C LEU A 86 10.45 29.88 2.04
N LEU A 87 10.29 28.67 1.49
CA LEU A 87 10.89 27.46 2.07
C LEU A 87 12.24 27.11 1.46
N ASP A 88 12.74 27.87 0.48
CA ASP A 88 13.90 27.49 -0.34
C ASP A 88 15.14 27.12 0.51
N GLU A 89 15.60 28.04 1.37
CA GLU A 89 16.77 27.83 2.23
C GLU A 89 16.55 26.70 3.25
N VAL A 90 15.33 26.56 3.75
CA VAL A 90 14.97 25.54 4.74
C VAL A 90 14.91 24.15 4.10
N VAL A 91 14.37 24.06 2.88
CA VAL A 91 14.33 22.85 2.05
C VAL A 91 15.74 22.42 1.67
N GLU A 92 16.60 23.35 1.27
CA GLU A 92 17.99 23.06 0.93
C GLU A 92 18.73 22.48 2.16
N ASN A 93 18.57 23.10 3.32
CA ASN A 93 19.15 22.62 4.57
C ASN A 93 18.57 21.26 5.01
N ALA A 94 17.29 21.02 4.82
CA ALA A 94 16.65 19.73 5.09
C ALA A 94 17.14 18.63 4.13
N ASN A 95 17.39 18.97 2.86
CA ASN A 95 17.90 18.05 1.85
C ASN A 95 19.38 17.69 2.09
N LYS A 96 20.18 18.60 2.66
CA LYS A 96 21.56 18.33 3.11
C LYS A 96 21.62 17.32 4.27
N LYS A 97 20.55 17.20 5.06
CA LYS A 97 20.44 16.18 6.13
C LYS A 97 20.05 14.82 5.55
N LYS A 98 20.64 13.78 6.11
CA LYS A 98 20.25 12.38 5.90
C LYS A 98 18.80 12.16 6.36
N PRO A 99 17.88 11.50 5.62
CA PRO A 99 16.52 11.26 6.09
C PRO A 99 16.35 10.69 7.52
N ALA A 100 17.31 9.93 8.04
CA ALA A 100 17.30 9.47 9.44
C ALA A 100 17.55 10.60 10.47
N GLU A 101 18.28 11.65 10.07
CA GLU A 101 18.64 12.82 10.88
C GLU A 101 17.63 13.97 10.71
N ARG A 102 16.66 13.83 9.81
CA ARG A 102 15.61 14.82 9.58
C ARG A 102 14.65 14.87 10.76
N SER A 103 14.50 16.05 11.34
CA SER A 103 13.48 16.34 12.36
C SER A 103 12.07 16.25 11.77
N GLU A 104 11.04 16.23 12.63
CA GLU A 104 9.65 16.30 12.16
C GLU A 104 9.36 17.60 11.39
N PHE A 105 10.06 18.69 11.71
CA PHE A 105 10.02 19.94 10.96
C PHE A 105 10.60 19.77 9.55
N ASP A 106 11.80 19.21 9.43
CA ASP A 106 12.45 18.98 8.13
C ASP A 106 11.56 18.12 7.20
N LYS A 107 10.92 17.09 7.76
CA LYS A 107 10.01 16.22 7.00
C LYS A 107 8.76 16.93 6.55
N GLU A 108 8.19 17.81 7.37
CA GLU A 108 6.99 18.54 6.98
C GLU A 108 7.33 19.60 5.92
N VAL A 109 8.44 20.33 6.07
CA VAL A 109 8.91 21.30 5.06
C VAL A 109 9.10 20.64 3.69
N LEU A 110 9.77 19.49 3.63
CA LEU A 110 9.94 18.75 2.37
C LEU A 110 8.62 18.27 1.76
N LYS A 111 7.63 17.90 2.58
CA LYS A 111 6.29 17.53 2.07
C LYS A 111 5.55 18.74 1.50
N VAL A 112 5.68 19.89 2.14
CA VAL A 112 5.07 21.14 1.65
C VAL A 112 5.74 21.59 0.37
N ASP A 113 7.07 21.47 0.27
CA ASP A 113 7.84 21.71 -0.96
C ASP A 113 7.43 20.78 -2.10
N GLU A 114 7.28 19.48 -1.84
CA GLU A 114 6.78 18.55 -2.84
C GLU A 114 5.39 18.96 -3.37
N ARG A 115 4.47 19.34 -2.47
CA ARG A 115 3.12 19.82 -2.82
C ARG A 115 3.17 21.13 -3.60
N PHE A 116 4.05 22.05 -3.21
CA PHE A 116 4.27 23.34 -3.88
C PHE A 116 4.77 23.12 -5.32
N ASN A 117 5.81 22.30 -5.50
CA ASN A 117 6.38 21.98 -6.81
C ASN A 117 5.37 21.29 -7.73
N ILE A 118 4.50 20.44 -7.19
CA ILE A 118 3.41 19.82 -7.96
C ILE A 118 2.42 20.88 -8.46
N LEU A 119 1.99 21.81 -7.60
CA LEU A 119 1.11 22.91 -8.00
C LEU A 119 1.77 23.85 -8.99
N TYR A 120 3.04 24.19 -8.78
CA TYR A 120 3.82 25.00 -9.71
C TYR A 120 3.80 24.38 -11.11
N ASN A 121 4.05 23.07 -11.23
CA ASN A 121 3.99 22.37 -12.52
C ASN A 121 2.60 22.38 -13.16
N VAL A 122 1.52 22.37 -12.36
CA VAL A 122 0.15 22.50 -12.89
C VAL A 122 -0.12 23.91 -13.40
N PHE A 123 0.23 24.94 -12.62
CA PHE A 123 0.04 26.33 -13.00
C PHE A 123 0.92 26.74 -14.18
N ALA A 124 2.14 26.20 -14.25
CA ALA A 124 3.04 26.38 -15.39
C ALA A 124 2.63 25.58 -16.63
N GLY A 125 1.60 24.72 -16.56
CA GLY A 125 1.12 23.94 -17.71
C GLY A 125 1.96 22.71 -18.06
N ASN A 126 2.99 22.38 -17.27
CA ASN A 126 3.92 21.28 -17.51
C ASN A 126 3.41 19.91 -17.02
N TYR A 127 2.36 19.88 -16.21
CA TYR A 127 1.91 18.66 -15.54
C TYR A 127 1.06 17.73 -16.44
N LEU A 128 0.12 18.30 -17.21
CA LEU A 128 -0.77 17.53 -18.08
C LEU A 128 -0.10 17.23 -19.42
N LYS A 129 0.29 15.97 -19.61
CA LYS A 129 0.92 15.46 -20.84
C LYS A 129 -0.13 14.79 -21.72
N VAL A 130 -0.47 15.44 -22.83
CA VAL A 130 -1.60 15.04 -23.70
C VAL A 130 -1.25 15.03 -25.19
N PHE A 131 -0.03 15.44 -25.57
CA PHE A 131 0.39 15.49 -26.97
C PHE A 131 1.45 14.42 -27.26
N PRO A 132 1.12 13.36 -28.02
CA PRO A 132 2.11 12.40 -28.51
C PRO A 132 3.10 13.05 -29.48
N ASN A 133 4.34 12.57 -29.50
CA ASN A 133 5.33 12.89 -30.55
C ASN A 133 5.44 11.71 -31.52
N SER A 134 5.18 11.95 -32.81
CA SER A 134 5.32 10.95 -33.89
C SER A 134 6.77 10.52 -34.13
N ASN A 135 7.74 11.40 -33.82
CA ASN A 135 9.17 11.11 -33.98
C ASN A 135 9.78 10.39 -32.77
N ASP A 136 9.08 10.31 -31.62
CA ASP A 136 9.63 9.69 -30.43
C ASP A 136 9.44 8.18 -30.45
N LYS A 137 10.55 7.45 -30.57
CA LYS A 137 10.60 5.99 -30.54
C LYS A 137 10.02 5.37 -29.27
N ASN A 138 9.95 6.13 -28.17
CA ASN A 138 9.40 5.68 -26.89
C ASN A 138 7.93 6.05 -26.68
N ASN A 139 7.27 6.65 -27.68
CA ASN A 139 5.87 7.07 -27.62
C ASN A 139 5.56 7.98 -26.41
N LYS A 140 6.48 8.91 -26.07
CA LYS A 140 6.31 9.80 -24.93
C LYS A 140 5.30 10.89 -25.26
N TRP A 141 4.50 11.25 -24.25
CA TRP A 141 3.53 12.33 -24.33
C TRP A 141 4.08 13.58 -23.64
N HIS A 142 3.81 14.73 -24.24
CA HIS A 142 4.34 16.02 -23.83
C HIS A 142 3.20 16.98 -23.44
N SER A 143 3.54 17.99 -22.65
CA SER A 143 2.66 19.11 -22.34
C SER A 143 2.70 20.16 -23.47
N HIS A 144 1.70 21.05 -23.50
CA HIS A 144 1.61 22.16 -24.47
C HIS A 144 2.73 23.21 -24.34
N THR A 145 3.53 23.10 -23.28
CA THR A 145 4.64 24.00 -22.92
C THR A 145 6.01 23.43 -23.30
N HIS A 146 6.06 22.22 -23.87
CA HIS A 146 7.28 21.62 -24.37
C HIS A 146 7.93 22.50 -25.46
N HIS A 147 9.23 22.37 -25.67
CA HIS A 147 9.94 23.20 -26.66
C HIS A 147 9.59 22.85 -28.12
N PHE A 148 9.09 21.63 -28.37
CA PHE A 148 8.62 21.12 -29.67
C PHE A 148 9.65 21.17 -30.82
N GLN A 149 10.94 21.31 -30.54
CA GLN A 149 12.01 21.24 -31.56
C GLN A 149 12.18 19.83 -32.15
N ASP A 150 11.74 18.83 -31.38
CA ASP A 150 11.74 17.40 -31.67
C ASP A 150 10.46 16.92 -32.39
N PHE A 151 9.51 17.83 -32.63
CA PHE A 151 8.25 17.53 -33.32
C PHE A 151 8.33 17.94 -34.80
N PRO A 152 7.51 17.32 -35.67
CA PRO A 152 7.18 17.94 -36.94
C PRO A 152 6.66 19.36 -36.71
N ALA A 153 7.07 20.30 -37.57
CA ALA A 153 6.81 21.73 -37.34
C ALA A 153 5.31 22.08 -37.23
N GLU A 154 4.44 21.36 -37.93
CA GLU A 154 2.99 21.56 -37.87
C GLU A 154 2.40 21.02 -36.57
N ASP A 155 2.74 19.78 -36.19
CA ASP A 155 2.31 19.14 -34.95
C ASP A 155 2.73 19.95 -33.71
N GLY A 156 3.97 20.44 -33.70
CA GLY A 156 4.49 21.27 -32.63
C GLY A 156 3.75 22.61 -32.49
N ARG A 157 3.43 23.26 -33.62
CA ARG A 157 2.62 24.49 -33.62
C ARG A 157 1.21 24.23 -33.10
N PHE A 158 0.56 23.15 -33.57
CA PHE A 158 -0.76 22.75 -33.11
C PHE A 158 -0.78 22.50 -31.60
N ALA A 159 0.11 21.65 -31.09
CA ALA A 159 0.18 21.29 -29.68
C ALA A 159 0.44 22.50 -28.77
N LYS A 160 1.27 23.45 -29.21
CA LYS A 160 1.57 24.68 -28.47
C LYS A 160 0.38 25.65 -28.37
N GLN A 161 -0.46 25.72 -29.41
CA GLN A 161 -1.54 26.72 -29.50
C GLN A 161 -2.91 26.20 -29.05
N ILE A 162 -3.22 24.92 -29.30
CA ILE A 162 -4.58 24.40 -29.13
C ILE A 162 -5.04 24.40 -27.67
N MET A 163 -4.15 24.10 -26.72
CA MET A 163 -4.50 23.99 -25.30
C MET A 163 -4.77 25.36 -24.64
N PRO A 164 -3.91 26.40 -24.80
CA PRO A 164 -4.24 27.74 -24.33
C PRO A 164 -5.53 28.30 -24.94
N ASN A 165 -5.75 28.06 -26.24
CA ASN A 165 -6.96 28.51 -26.93
C ASN A 165 -8.22 27.78 -26.41
N TYR A 166 -8.12 26.48 -26.13
CA TYR A 166 -9.19 25.73 -25.50
C TYR A 166 -9.58 26.32 -24.14
N PHE A 167 -8.61 26.58 -23.27
CA PHE A 167 -8.89 27.16 -21.95
C PHE A 167 -9.41 28.60 -22.04
N LYS A 168 -8.95 29.38 -23.03
CA LYS A 168 -9.51 30.70 -23.32
C LYS A 168 -11.02 30.62 -23.61
N ASP A 169 -11.43 29.74 -24.52
CA ASP A 169 -12.85 29.58 -24.88
C ASP A 169 -13.69 29.07 -23.71
N VAL A 170 -13.14 28.15 -22.90
CA VAL A 170 -13.79 27.68 -21.66
C VAL A 170 -14.02 28.82 -20.68
N ASN A 171 -13.03 29.70 -20.50
CA ASN A 171 -13.15 30.86 -19.61
C ASN A 171 -14.14 31.92 -20.15
N GLU A 172 -14.21 32.09 -21.48
CA GLU A 172 -15.17 32.97 -22.17
C GLU A 172 -16.58 32.37 -22.28
N LYS A 173 -16.76 31.09 -21.89
CA LYS A 173 -18.01 30.31 -22.01
C LYS A 173 -18.44 30.03 -23.46
N ASN A 174 -17.49 30.01 -24.38
CA ASN A 174 -17.67 29.67 -25.79
C ASN A 174 -17.64 28.14 -25.96
N TRP A 175 -18.74 27.47 -25.57
CA TRP A 175 -18.78 26.01 -25.47
C TRP A 175 -18.67 25.28 -26.80
N VAL A 176 -19.12 25.90 -27.91
CA VAL A 176 -19.07 25.30 -29.25
C VAL A 176 -17.63 25.20 -29.71
N GLU A 177 -16.91 26.32 -29.68
CA GLU A 177 -15.51 26.46 -30.06
C GLU A 177 -14.59 25.64 -29.16
N ALA A 178 -14.87 25.60 -27.85
CA ALA A 178 -14.15 24.74 -26.91
C ALA A 178 -14.34 23.25 -27.22
N SER A 179 -15.57 22.83 -27.57
CA SER A 179 -15.88 21.43 -27.90
C SER A 179 -15.22 21.02 -29.22
N GLU A 180 -15.16 21.92 -30.19
CA GLU A 180 -14.48 21.69 -31.47
C GLU A 180 -12.97 21.50 -31.25
N LYS A 181 -12.32 22.38 -30.48
CA LYS A 181 -10.89 22.24 -30.12
C LYS A 181 -10.59 20.97 -29.36
N LEU A 182 -11.48 20.57 -28.45
CA LEU A 182 -11.37 19.27 -27.77
C LEU A 182 -11.47 18.10 -28.75
N GLY A 183 -12.33 18.22 -29.77
CA GLY A 183 -12.40 17.30 -30.90
C GLY A 183 -11.06 17.19 -31.65
N TYR A 184 -10.43 18.33 -31.97
CA TYR A 184 -9.12 18.35 -32.63
C TYR A 184 -8.02 17.71 -31.78
N ILE A 185 -7.98 17.99 -30.47
CA ILE A 185 -7.03 17.35 -29.54
C ILE A 185 -7.24 15.83 -29.54
N LYS A 186 -8.50 15.38 -29.50
CA LYS A 186 -8.82 13.96 -29.53
C LYS A 186 -8.39 13.31 -30.84
N THR A 187 -8.70 13.91 -32.00
CA THR A 187 -8.28 13.38 -33.29
C THR A 187 -6.75 13.32 -33.40
N PHE A 188 -6.04 14.34 -32.92
CA PHE A 188 -4.57 14.34 -32.87
C PHE A 188 -4.03 13.15 -32.05
N GLN A 189 -4.63 12.89 -30.88
CA GLN A 189 -4.28 11.75 -30.03
C GLN A 189 -4.61 10.42 -30.71
N ASP A 190 -5.80 10.27 -31.27
CA ASP A 190 -6.27 9.03 -31.89
C ASP A 190 -5.43 8.65 -33.12
N VAL A 191 -4.89 9.65 -33.85
CA VAL A 191 -4.03 9.42 -35.03
C VAL A 191 -2.58 9.12 -34.64
N LEU A 192 -1.97 9.97 -33.81
CA LEU A 192 -0.53 9.87 -33.50
C LEU A 192 -0.23 8.95 -32.30
N GLY A 193 -1.23 8.66 -31.47
CA GLY A 193 -1.12 7.84 -30.26
C GLY A 193 -1.89 6.53 -30.34
N ALA A 194 -2.36 6.12 -31.52
CA ALA A 194 -3.24 4.96 -31.73
C ALA A 194 -2.73 3.68 -31.03
N ASP A 195 -1.42 3.45 -31.07
CA ASP A 195 -0.79 2.23 -30.55
C ASP A 195 -0.77 2.12 -29.02
N ILE A 196 -0.93 3.25 -28.32
CA ILE A 196 -0.77 3.32 -26.85
C ILE A 196 -2.01 3.79 -26.11
N ILE A 197 -2.99 4.38 -26.80
CA ILE A 197 -4.25 4.79 -26.19
C ILE A 197 -5.02 3.56 -25.69
N PRO A 198 -5.43 3.53 -24.41
CA PRO A 198 -6.23 2.44 -23.87
C PRO A 198 -7.55 2.28 -24.63
N SER A 199 -7.98 1.03 -24.84
CA SER A 199 -9.30 0.75 -25.38
C SER A 199 -10.41 1.32 -24.48
N ARG A 200 -11.57 1.65 -25.06
CA ARG A 200 -12.72 2.17 -24.31
C ARG A 200 -13.10 1.30 -23.11
N LYS A 201 -13.09 -0.03 -23.28
CA LYS A 201 -13.36 -0.99 -22.20
C LYS A 201 -12.37 -0.87 -21.04
N ARG A 202 -11.08 -0.61 -21.34
CA ARG A 202 -10.05 -0.41 -20.33
C ARG A 202 -10.23 0.92 -19.59
N ILE A 203 -10.60 1.98 -20.30
CA ILE A 203 -10.93 3.28 -19.67
C ILE A 203 -12.13 3.13 -18.73
N GLU A 204 -13.20 2.47 -19.18
CA GLU A 204 -14.37 2.19 -18.34
C GLU A 204 -14.01 1.34 -17.13
N ALA A 205 -13.20 0.29 -17.31
CA ALA A 205 -12.69 -0.53 -16.21
C ALA A 205 -11.88 0.26 -15.17
N GLU A 206 -11.02 1.18 -15.61
CA GLU A 206 -10.24 2.06 -14.73
C GLU A 206 -11.15 3.02 -13.94
N LEU A 207 -12.16 3.60 -14.60
CA LEU A 207 -13.15 4.44 -13.94
C LEU A 207 -13.92 3.68 -12.87
N TRP A 208 -14.37 2.46 -13.18
CA TRP A 208 -15.03 1.58 -12.21
C TRP A 208 -14.10 1.25 -11.03
N TYR A 209 -12.85 0.88 -11.30
CA TYR A 209 -11.86 0.57 -10.27
C TYR A 209 -11.67 1.76 -9.29
N ASN A 210 -11.50 2.97 -9.83
CA ASN A 210 -11.28 4.18 -9.06
C ASN A 210 -12.53 4.62 -8.27
N GLN A 211 -13.71 4.52 -8.87
CA GLN A 211 -14.97 4.92 -8.24
C GLN A 211 -15.39 3.98 -7.11
N LEU A 212 -15.25 2.66 -7.33
CA LEU A 212 -15.63 1.68 -6.32
C LEU A 212 -14.68 1.70 -5.11
N ASN A 213 -13.39 1.98 -5.33
CA ASN A 213 -12.36 2.01 -4.28
C ASN A 213 -12.48 0.79 -3.32
N LEU A 214 -12.65 -0.40 -3.88
CA LEU A 214 -13.10 -1.59 -3.13
C LEU A 214 -12.20 -1.94 -1.96
N ASN A 215 -10.89 -1.75 -2.06
CA ASN A 215 -9.95 -2.04 -0.98
C ASN A 215 -10.26 -1.25 0.30
N PHE A 216 -10.79 -0.02 0.18
CA PHE A 216 -11.17 0.82 1.31
C PHE A 216 -12.37 0.25 2.06
N TRP A 217 -13.36 -0.28 1.32
CA TRP A 217 -14.52 -0.92 1.92
C TRP A 217 -14.19 -2.32 2.45
N LEU A 218 -13.38 -3.07 1.71
CA LEU A 218 -13.00 -4.44 2.05
C LEU A 218 -12.24 -4.52 3.37
N PHE A 219 -11.34 -3.57 3.68
CA PHE A 219 -10.64 -3.62 4.98
C PHE A 219 -11.62 -3.49 6.16
N GLN A 220 -12.66 -2.65 6.04
CA GLN A 220 -13.69 -2.48 7.07
C GLN A 220 -14.56 -3.72 7.19
N VAL A 221 -14.95 -4.30 6.06
CA VAL A 221 -15.68 -5.57 6.01
C VAL A 221 -14.86 -6.69 6.66
N TYR A 222 -13.57 -6.79 6.37
CA TYR A 222 -12.71 -7.82 6.96
C TYR A 222 -12.45 -7.60 8.45
N PHE A 223 -12.34 -6.37 8.93
CA PHE A 223 -12.29 -6.12 10.36
C PHE A 223 -13.58 -6.53 11.06
N THR A 224 -14.73 -6.16 10.52
CA THR A 224 -16.03 -6.51 11.13
C THR A 224 -16.29 -8.02 11.09
N LEU A 225 -16.14 -8.66 9.92
CA LEU A 225 -16.31 -10.11 9.79
C LEU A 225 -15.30 -10.89 10.62
N GLY A 226 -14.01 -10.51 10.57
CA GLY A 226 -12.95 -11.14 11.34
C GLY A 226 -13.19 -11.04 12.84
N ALA A 227 -13.60 -9.87 13.35
CA ALA A 227 -13.90 -9.67 14.76
C ALA A 227 -15.14 -10.47 15.20
N LEU A 228 -16.24 -10.42 14.43
CA LEU A 228 -17.45 -11.19 14.73
C LEU A 228 -17.18 -12.70 14.72
N LEU A 229 -16.46 -13.20 13.72
CA LEU A 229 -16.03 -14.59 13.64
C LEU A 229 -15.13 -14.95 14.82
N LEU A 230 -14.22 -14.07 15.26
CA LEU A 230 -13.32 -14.34 16.37
C LEU A 230 -14.08 -14.45 17.70
N VAL A 231 -15.06 -13.56 17.91
CA VAL A 231 -15.96 -13.62 19.07
C VAL A 231 -16.77 -14.91 19.05
N LEU A 232 -17.36 -15.30 17.91
CA LEU A 232 -18.07 -16.56 17.79
C LEU A 232 -17.15 -17.77 18.00
N ALA A 233 -15.91 -17.73 17.50
CA ALA A 233 -14.93 -18.80 17.71
C ALA A 233 -14.63 -18.98 19.21
N LEU A 234 -14.47 -17.89 19.96
CA LEU A 234 -14.31 -17.92 21.43
C LEU A 234 -15.53 -18.50 22.14
N ILE A 235 -16.76 -18.12 21.72
CA ILE A 235 -17.99 -18.66 22.31
C ILE A 235 -18.14 -20.16 21.98
N LYS A 236 -17.80 -20.58 20.75
CA LYS A 236 -17.86 -21.99 20.30
C LYS A 236 -16.94 -22.91 21.10
N ILE A 237 -15.90 -22.38 21.76
CA ILE A 237 -15.10 -23.18 22.71
C ILE A 237 -16.01 -23.76 23.81
N PHE A 238 -16.98 -22.98 24.29
CA PHE A 238 -17.76 -23.30 25.49
C PHE A 238 -19.21 -23.67 25.22
N THR A 239 -19.75 -23.42 24.02
CA THR A 239 -21.18 -23.59 23.73
C THR A 239 -21.42 -24.13 22.31
N LYS A 240 -22.36 -25.08 22.17
CA LYS A 240 -22.79 -25.70 20.89
C LYS A 240 -24.24 -25.38 20.51
N LYS A 241 -24.69 -24.14 20.73
CA LYS A 241 -26.06 -23.74 20.41
C LYS A 241 -26.25 -23.63 18.89
N LYS A 242 -27.38 -24.12 18.38
CA LYS A 242 -27.75 -24.05 16.95
C LYS A 242 -27.68 -22.63 16.38
N LEU A 243 -28.07 -21.61 17.16
CA LEU A 243 -27.98 -20.20 16.75
C LEU A 243 -26.54 -19.77 16.44
N ILE A 244 -25.57 -20.23 17.24
CA ILE A 244 -24.14 -19.92 17.03
C ILE A 244 -23.65 -20.57 15.74
N GLU A 245 -24.04 -21.81 15.48
CA GLU A 245 -23.67 -22.51 14.23
C GLU A 245 -24.30 -21.86 12.99
N PHE A 246 -25.55 -21.41 13.09
CA PHE A 246 -26.22 -20.66 12.04
C PHE A 246 -25.50 -19.34 11.73
N LEU A 247 -25.19 -18.54 12.75
CA LEU A 247 -24.44 -17.29 12.60
C LEU A 247 -23.03 -17.53 12.05
N TRP A 248 -22.34 -18.56 12.56
CA TRP A 248 -21.01 -18.98 12.11
C TRP A 248 -20.99 -19.29 10.61
N ASN A 249 -21.91 -20.13 10.14
CA ASN A 249 -22.01 -20.49 8.74
C ASN A 249 -22.38 -19.29 7.86
N GLY A 250 -23.29 -18.42 8.32
CA GLY A 250 -23.64 -17.17 7.63
C GLY A 250 -22.44 -16.25 7.44
N LEU A 251 -21.63 -16.06 8.48
CA LEU A 251 -20.40 -15.24 8.40
C LEU A 251 -19.31 -15.86 7.53
N ILE A 252 -19.18 -17.19 7.49
CA ILE A 252 -18.27 -17.87 6.55
C ILE A 252 -18.68 -17.58 5.11
N ILE A 253 -19.97 -17.73 4.78
CA ILE A 253 -20.48 -17.46 3.43
C ILE A 253 -20.24 -16.00 3.05
N LEU A 254 -20.51 -15.07 3.97
CA LEU A 254 -20.26 -13.65 3.74
C LEU A 254 -18.77 -13.34 3.53
N THR A 255 -17.89 -14.03 4.25
CA THR A 255 -16.44 -13.94 4.07
C THR A 255 -16.02 -14.48 2.69
N LEU A 256 -16.61 -15.59 2.24
CA LEU A 256 -16.36 -16.15 0.91
C LEU A 256 -16.83 -15.20 -0.20
N ILE A 257 -18.03 -14.62 -0.08
CA ILE A 257 -18.53 -13.62 -1.04
C ILE A 257 -17.58 -12.42 -1.10
N SER A 258 -17.16 -11.92 0.07
CA SER A 258 -16.22 -10.80 0.15
C SER A 258 -14.84 -11.14 -0.44
N PHE A 259 -14.39 -12.39 -0.33
CA PHE A 259 -13.17 -12.88 -0.98
C PHE A 259 -13.31 -12.94 -2.51
N LEU A 260 -14.47 -13.34 -3.03
CA LEU A 260 -14.74 -13.34 -4.49
C LEU A 260 -14.75 -11.90 -5.04
N ILE A 261 -15.37 -10.96 -4.34
CA ILE A 261 -15.34 -9.53 -4.69
C ILE A 261 -13.89 -9.02 -4.70
N PHE A 262 -13.10 -9.39 -3.69
CA PHE A 262 -11.69 -9.00 -3.61
C PHE A 262 -10.85 -9.58 -4.76
N THR A 263 -11.11 -10.84 -5.12
CA THR A 263 -10.49 -11.49 -6.28
C THR A 263 -10.83 -10.75 -7.58
N GLY A 264 -12.10 -10.38 -7.76
CA GLY A 264 -12.54 -9.55 -8.89
C GLY A 264 -11.83 -8.20 -8.94
N ASN A 265 -11.60 -7.55 -7.79
CA ASN A 265 -10.88 -6.28 -7.71
C ASN A 265 -9.41 -6.41 -8.14
N ILE A 266 -8.73 -7.49 -7.75
CA ILE A 266 -7.34 -7.76 -8.16
C ILE A 266 -7.27 -8.04 -9.67
N ILE A 267 -8.21 -8.81 -10.21
CA ILE A 267 -8.30 -9.07 -11.66
C ILE A 267 -8.56 -7.77 -12.43
N LEU A 268 -9.47 -6.92 -11.93
CA LEU A 268 -9.75 -5.61 -12.52
C LEU A 268 -8.50 -4.74 -12.53
N ARG A 269 -7.73 -4.70 -11.44
CA ARG A 269 -6.45 -3.97 -11.37
C ARG A 269 -5.43 -4.53 -12.36
N TRP A 270 -5.32 -5.85 -12.49
CA TRP A 270 -4.45 -6.48 -13.49
C TRP A 270 -4.83 -6.04 -14.91
N TYR A 271 -6.12 -6.08 -15.25
CA TYR A 271 -6.60 -5.63 -16.56
C TYR A 271 -6.31 -4.15 -16.82
N VAL A 272 -6.49 -3.28 -15.82
CA VAL A 272 -6.23 -1.84 -15.96
C VAL A 272 -4.73 -1.55 -16.09
N SER A 273 -3.88 -2.19 -15.29
CA SER A 273 -2.43 -1.95 -15.26
C SER A 273 -1.66 -2.65 -16.40
N GLN A 274 -2.25 -3.65 -17.07
CA GLN A 274 -1.60 -4.47 -18.11
C GLN A 274 -0.42 -5.30 -17.60
N HIS A 275 -0.25 -5.39 -16.28
CA HIS A 275 0.71 -6.27 -15.64
C HIS A 275 0.12 -6.86 -14.36
N ALA A 276 0.73 -7.93 -13.86
CA ALA A 276 0.27 -8.51 -12.63
C ALA A 276 0.50 -7.54 -11.45
N PRO A 277 -0.45 -7.41 -10.51
CA PRO A 277 -0.42 -6.39 -9.46
C PRO A 277 0.39 -6.87 -8.26
N TRP A 278 1.71 -6.96 -8.43
CA TRP A 278 2.70 -7.24 -7.37
C TRP A 278 4.02 -6.50 -7.62
N SER A 279 3.94 -5.32 -8.21
CA SER A 279 5.09 -4.52 -8.65
C SER A 279 5.65 -3.60 -7.57
N ASN A 280 4.80 -3.16 -6.64
CA ASN A 280 5.16 -2.20 -5.58
C ASN A 280 4.70 -2.69 -4.19
N GLY A 281 5.09 -1.96 -3.14
CA GLY A 281 4.78 -2.34 -1.75
C GLY A 281 3.27 -2.37 -1.43
N TYR A 282 2.49 -1.48 -2.05
CA TYR A 282 1.03 -1.48 -1.92
C TYR A 282 0.43 -2.77 -2.52
N GLU A 283 0.83 -3.10 -3.75
CA GLU A 283 0.39 -4.28 -4.47
C GLU A 283 0.80 -5.57 -3.76
N MET A 284 2.01 -5.61 -3.21
CA MET A 284 2.49 -6.71 -2.37
C MET A 284 1.56 -6.93 -1.17
N LEU A 285 1.21 -5.90 -0.41
CA LEU A 285 0.32 -6.03 0.75
C LEU A 285 -1.08 -6.51 0.37
N VAL A 286 -1.64 -5.97 -0.71
CA VAL A 286 -2.94 -6.39 -1.24
C VAL A 286 -2.89 -7.87 -1.64
N PHE A 287 -1.81 -8.31 -2.30
CA PHE A 287 -1.65 -9.70 -2.71
C PHE A 287 -1.45 -10.65 -1.50
N VAL A 288 -0.61 -10.30 -0.52
CA VAL A 288 -0.45 -11.09 0.72
C VAL A 288 -1.77 -11.19 1.48
N SER A 289 -2.53 -10.09 1.56
CA SER A 289 -3.87 -10.09 2.19
C SER A 289 -4.82 -11.07 1.51
N TRP A 290 -4.79 -11.13 0.18
CA TRP A 290 -5.60 -12.07 -0.60
C TRP A 290 -5.18 -13.53 -0.36
N VAL A 291 -3.89 -13.85 -0.45
CA VAL A 291 -3.39 -15.22 -0.20
C VAL A 291 -3.65 -15.64 1.25
N LEU A 292 -3.51 -14.74 2.22
CA LEU A 292 -3.77 -15.03 3.63
C LEU A 292 -5.24 -15.40 3.86
N LEU A 293 -6.17 -14.64 3.27
CA LEU A 293 -7.60 -14.93 3.36
C LEU A 293 -7.93 -16.27 2.70
N LEU A 294 -7.30 -16.57 1.55
CA LEU A 294 -7.38 -17.88 0.91
C LEU A 294 -6.89 -19.00 1.84
N CYS A 295 -5.73 -18.84 2.49
CA CYS A 295 -5.24 -19.81 3.47
C CYS A 295 -6.25 -20.01 4.63
N GLY A 296 -6.87 -18.94 5.13
CA GLY A 296 -7.94 -19.02 6.12
C GLY A 296 -9.16 -19.81 5.63
N LEU A 297 -9.61 -19.55 4.40
CA LEU A 297 -10.72 -20.26 3.75
C LEU A 297 -10.40 -21.72 3.40
N LEU A 298 -9.13 -22.09 3.25
CA LEU A 298 -8.72 -23.50 3.05
C LEU A 298 -8.62 -24.25 4.39
N THR A 299 -8.33 -23.54 5.48
CA THR A 299 -8.06 -24.13 6.80
C THR A 299 -9.23 -24.03 7.79
N PHE A 300 -10.31 -23.31 7.45
CA PHE A 300 -11.46 -23.09 8.36
C PHE A 300 -12.12 -24.36 8.90
N ARG A 301 -12.08 -25.47 8.15
CA ARG A 301 -12.63 -26.76 8.61
C ARG A 301 -11.73 -27.47 9.61
N LYS A 302 -10.46 -27.06 9.73
CA LYS A 302 -9.46 -27.66 10.61
C LYS A 302 -9.31 -26.90 11.92
N SER A 303 -9.62 -25.61 11.96
CA SER A 303 -9.65 -24.80 13.18
C SER A 303 -10.68 -23.69 13.11
N ASP A 304 -11.41 -23.54 14.22
CA ASP A 304 -12.35 -22.43 14.44
C ASP A 304 -11.67 -21.06 14.47
N PHE A 305 -10.33 -20.97 14.59
CA PHE A 305 -9.62 -19.69 14.67
C PHE A 305 -8.92 -19.29 13.37
N ALA A 306 -8.66 -20.23 12.46
CA ALA A 306 -7.85 -19.96 11.28
C ALA A 306 -8.49 -18.91 10.37
N LEU A 307 -9.76 -19.07 10.02
CA LEU A 307 -10.48 -18.10 9.20
C LEU A 307 -10.68 -16.74 9.91
N PRO A 308 -11.19 -16.65 11.16
CA PRO A 308 -11.35 -15.36 11.82
C PRO A 308 -10.05 -14.55 11.88
N LEU A 309 -8.94 -15.20 12.25
CA LEU A 309 -7.64 -14.54 12.38
C LEU A 309 -7.08 -14.13 11.01
N ALA A 310 -7.20 -14.99 10.00
CA ALA A 310 -6.82 -14.66 8.63
C ALA A 310 -7.62 -13.46 8.10
N THR A 311 -8.95 -13.47 8.26
CA THR A 311 -9.83 -12.35 7.83
C THR A 311 -9.46 -11.05 8.55
N LEU A 312 -9.32 -11.10 9.88
CA LEU A 312 -8.96 -9.91 10.67
C LEU A 312 -7.61 -9.32 10.23
N PHE A 313 -6.61 -10.19 10.01
CA PHE A 313 -5.28 -9.74 9.62
C PHE A 313 -5.20 -9.33 8.14
N SER A 314 -5.97 -9.94 7.25
CA SER A 314 -6.17 -9.44 5.87
C SER A 314 -6.76 -8.03 5.87
N GLY A 315 -7.70 -7.75 6.78
CA GLY A 315 -8.19 -6.39 7.03
C GLY A 315 -7.08 -5.44 7.52
N ALA A 316 -6.23 -5.90 8.45
CA ALA A 316 -5.08 -5.12 8.92
C ALA A 316 -4.07 -4.80 7.80
N LEU A 317 -3.75 -5.75 6.93
CA LEU A 317 -2.85 -5.55 5.79
C LEU A 317 -3.42 -4.55 4.78
N LEU A 318 -4.73 -4.61 4.49
CA LEU A 318 -5.40 -3.62 3.64
C LEU A 318 -5.46 -2.25 4.30
N PHE A 319 -5.66 -2.17 5.61
CA PHE A 319 -5.59 -0.89 6.33
C PHE A 319 -4.19 -0.26 6.25
N VAL A 320 -3.14 -1.07 6.46
CA VAL A 320 -1.75 -0.62 6.37
C VAL A 320 -1.42 -0.13 4.95
N SER A 321 -2.03 -0.71 3.91
CA SER A 321 -1.82 -0.27 2.53
C SER A 321 -2.38 1.13 2.23
N TYR A 322 -3.26 1.66 3.08
CA TYR A 322 -3.78 3.04 2.99
C TYR A 322 -3.00 4.06 3.82
N LEU A 323 -2.02 3.63 4.61
CA LEU A 323 -1.18 4.57 5.36
C LEU A 323 -0.28 5.37 4.40
N ASP A 324 0.04 6.61 4.78
CA ASP A 324 0.68 7.64 3.93
C ASP A 324 1.97 7.23 3.19
N TRP A 325 2.64 6.17 3.63
CA TRP A 325 3.91 5.67 3.07
C TRP A 325 3.79 4.76 1.85
N LEU A 326 2.58 4.36 1.43
CA LEU A 326 2.40 3.44 0.30
C LEU A 326 1.58 4.10 -0.81
N SER A 327 2.15 4.14 -2.01
CA SER A 327 1.49 4.71 -3.19
C SER A 327 0.59 3.68 -3.88
N PRO A 328 -0.74 3.88 -3.94
CA PRO A 328 -1.65 2.98 -4.64
C PRO A 328 -1.62 3.15 -6.18
N GLU A 329 -0.83 4.11 -6.66
CA GLU A 329 -0.72 4.56 -8.05
C GLU A 329 -0.35 3.41 -9.01
N ILE A 330 -0.92 3.46 -10.21
CA ILE A 330 -0.57 2.52 -11.29
C ILE A 330 0.51 3.19 -12.12
N THR A 331 1.76 2.84 -11.84
CA THR A 331 2.93 3.37 -12.55
C THR A 331 3.42 2.40 -13.62
N ASN A 332 4.12 2.93 -14.63
CA ASN A 332 4.82 2.07 -15.58
C ASN A 332 5.88 1.23 -14.86
N LEU A 333 6.00 -0.04 -15.27
CA LEU A 333 7.05 -0.92 -14.76
C LEU A 333 8.43 -0.46 -15.21
N MET A 334 9.37 -0.44 -14.26
CA MET A 334 10.80 -0.32 -14.57
C MET A 334 11.22 -1.46 -15.51
N PRO A 335 12.19 -1.25 -16.42
CA PRO A 335 12.58 -2.24 -17.42
C PRO A 335 12.91 -3.63 -16.83
N VAL A 336 13.62 -3.67 -15.70
CA VAL A 336 13.99 -4.93 -15.02
C VAL A 336 12.77 -5.71 -14.50
N LEU A 337 11.65 -5.01 -14.27
CA LEU A 337 10.41 -5.62 -13.78
C LEU A 337 9.57 -6.29 -14.89
N LYS A 338 9.99 -6.17 -16.15
CA LYS A 338 9.27 -6.74 -17.30
C LYS A 338 9.59 -8.22 -17.55
N SER A 339 10.67 -8.76 -16.97
CA SER A 339 11.10 -10.16 -17.12
C SER A 339 10.00 -11.15 -16.71
N PHE A 340 9.94 -12.28 -17.41
CA PHE A 340 9.06 -13.40 -17.07
C PHE A 340 9.44 -14.04 -15.72
N TRP A 341 10.74 -14.28 -15.50
CA TRP A 341 11.23 -14.94 -14.29
C TRP A 341 10.96 -14.12 -13.03
N LEU A 342 11.00 -12.79 -13.13
CA LEU A 342 10.62 -11.95 -12.00
C LEU A 342 9.15 -12.15 -11.60
N LYS A 343 8.23 -12.20 -12.57
CA LYS A 343 6.79 -12.34 -12.28
C LYS A 343 6.53 -13.62 -11.48
N VAL A 344 7.17 -14.72 -11.88
CA VAL A 344 7.03 -16.02 -11.20
C VAL A 344 7.72 -16.01 -9.84
N HIS A 345 8.94 -15.46 -9.75
CA HIS A 345 9.69 -15.31 -8.51
C HIS A 345 8.91 -14.50 -7.46
N VAL A 346 8.49 -13.28 -7.81
CA VAL A 346 7.80 -12.36 -6.90
C VAL A 346 6.46 -12.95 -6.47
N ALA A 347 5.68 -13.50 -7.41
CA ALA A 347 4.41 -14.15 -7.06
C ALA A 347 4.63 -15.29 -6.06
N THR A 348 5.66 -16.13 -6.26
CA THR A 348 5.95 -17.27 -5.40
C THR A 348 6.45 -16.83 -4.04
N ILE A 349 7.47 -15.97 -3.98
CA ILE A 349 8.08 -15.55 -2.71
C ILE A 349 7.10 -14.72 -1.87
N VAL A 350 6.30 -13.84 -2.47
CA VAL A 350 5.31 -13.04 -1.73
C VAL A 350 4.14 -13.92 -1.27
N SER A 351 3.73 -14.92 -2.07
CA SER A 351 2.72 -15.90 -1.64
C SER A 351 3.17 -16.68 -0.41
N SER A 352 4.46 -16.88 -0.19
CA SER A 352 4.98 -17.56 1.01
C SER A 352 4.71 -16.80 2.30
N TYR A 353 4.60 -15.47 2.24
CA TYR A 353 4.43 -14.63 3.43
C TYR A 353 3.07 -14.84 4.10
N ALA A 354 2.05 -15.18 3.33
CA ALA A 354 0.70 -15.43 3.85
C ALA A 354 0.60 -16.64 4.79
N PRO A 355 1.02 -17.87 4.43
CA PRO A 355 1.00 -19.00 5.36
C PRO A 355 1.97 -18.82 6.53
N LEU A 356 3.09 -18.08 6.34
CA LEU A 356 4.00 -17.72 7.45
C LEU A 356 3.35 -16.71 8.43
N ALA A 357 2.58 -15.74 7.91
CA ALA A 357 1.77 -14.84 8.72
C ALA A 357 0.67 -15.59 9.49
N LEU A 358 -0.05 -16.50 8.81
CA LEU A 358 -1.06 -17.34 9.45
C LEU A 358 -0.46 -18.17 10.60
N SER A 359 0.72 -18.76 10.38
CA SER A 359 1.50 -19.47 11.39
C SER A 359 1.79 -18.59 12.62
N ALA A 360 2.25 -17.37 12.43
CA ALA A 360 2.53 -16.43 13.51
C ALA A 360 1.26 -16.04 14.28
N ILE A 361 0.16 -15.71 13.59
CA ILE A 361 -1.08 -15.26 14.23
C ILE A 361 -1.75 -16.41 15.01
N LEU A 362 -1.71 -17.64 14.48
CA LEU A 362 -2.18 -18.83 15.21
C LEU A 362 -1.31 -19.12 16.43
N GLY A 363 0.01 -18.97 16.31
CA GLY A 363 0.94 -19.09 17.43
C GLY A 363 0.63 -18.07 18.52
N PHE A 364 0.42 -16.81 18.15
CA PHE A 364 0.04 -15.75 19.08
C PHE A 364 -1.29 -16.05 19.78
N MET A 365 -2.30 -16.51 19.04
CA MET A 365 -3.59 -16.91 19.63
C MET A 365 -3.44 -18.07 20.62
N ALA A 366 -2.60 -19.06 20.32
CA ALA A 366 -2.33 -20.17 21.23
C ALA A 366 -1.66 -19.69 22.54
N LEU A 367 -0.81 -18.66 22.49
CA LEU A 367 -0.24 -18.02 23.68
C LEU A 367 -1.31 -17.30 24.50
N LEU A 368 -2.21 -16.54 23.86
CA LEU A 368 -3.33 -15.88 24.53
C LEU A 368 -4.24 -16.90 25.23
N LEU A 369 -4.61 -17.99 24.55
CA LEU A 369 -5.39 -19.07 25.15
C LEU A 369 -4.67 -19.72 26.33
N THR A 370 -3.32 -19.82 26.28
CA THR A 370 -2.52 -20.32 27.41
C THR A 370 -2.61 -19.41 28.62
N ILE A 371 -2.64 -18.08 28.42
CA ILE A 371 -2.75 -17.09 29.51
C ILE A 371 -4.13 -17.15 30.19
N PHE A 372 -5.20 -17.18 29.40
CA PHE A 372 -6.58 -17.18 29.90
C PHE A 372 -7.10 -18.56 30.34
N LYS A 373 -6.24 -19.59 30.27
CA LYS A 373 -6.57 -20.93 30.74
C LYS A 373 -6.80 -20.96 32.25
N THR A 374 -7.92 -21.54 32.67
CA THR A 374 -8.25 -21.77 34.09
C THR A 374 -8.26 -23.27 34.41
N LYS A 375 -8.35 -23.63 35.70
CA LYS A 375 -8.42 -25.05 36.11
C LYS A 375 -9.64 -25.77 35.53
N THR A 376 -10.79 -25.10 35.44
CA THR A 376 -12.04 -25.67 34.91
C THR A 376 -12.03 -25.77 33.38
N THR A 377 -11.41 -24.82 32.68
CA THR A 377 -11.39 -24.77 31.22
C THR A 377 -10.17 -25.46 30.58
N LYS A 378 -9.25 -25.98 31.39
CA LYS A 378 -7.96 -26.57 30.97
C LYS A 378 -8.09 -27.57 29.82
N LYS A 379 -8.97 -28.57 29.96
CA LYS A 379 -9.11 -29.67 28.99
C LYS A 379 -9.52 -29.18 27.61
N VAL A 380 -10.51 -28.27 27.55
CA VAL A 380 -11.04 -27.75 26.29
C VAL A 380 -10.03 -26.82 25.62
N ILE A 381 -9.38 -25.94 26.40
CA ILE A 381 -8.39 -25.01 25.89
C ILE A 381 -7.13 -25.73 25.40
N ASP A 382 -6.66 -26.77 26.10
CA ASP A 382 -5.46 -27.52 25.68
C ASP A 382 -5.69 -28.25 24.33
N ILE A 383 -6.92 -28.71 24.05
CA ILE A 383 -7.27 -29.26 22.73
C ILE A 383 -7.18 -28.16 21.67
N LYS A 384 -7.75 -26.98 21.92
CA LYS A 384 -7.68 -25.86 20.98
C LYS A 384 -6.24 -25.38 20.74
N ILE A 385 -5.42 -25.29 21.79
CA ILE A 385 -4.00 -24.97 21.65
C ILE A 385 -3.30 -26.00 20.75
N LYS A 386 -3.59 -27.31 20.91
CA LYS A 386 -3.03 -28.34 20.02
C LYS A 386 -3.48 -28.14 18.58
N GLU A 387 -4.78 -27.96 18.32
CA GLU A 387 -5.32 -27.68 16.97
C GLU A 387 -4.61 -26.48 16.31
N LEU A 388 -4.45 -25.37 17.04
CA LEU A 388 -3.73 -24.18 16.56
C LEU A 388 -2.26 -24.48 16.27
N THR A 389 -1.59 -25.22 17.17
CA THR A 389 -0.18 -25.59 17.03
C THR A 389 0.04 -26.46 15.79
N TYR A 390 -0.85 -27.41 15.51
CA TYR A 390 -0.76 -28.26 14.31
C TYR A 390 -0.94 -27.46 13.01
N ILE A 391 -1.91 -26.55 12.95
CA ILE A 391 -2.12 -25.73 11.75
C ILE A 391 -1.01 -24.69 11.59
N ASN A 392 -0.50 -24.14 12.71
CA ASN A 392 0.69 -23.29 12.73
C ASN A 392 1.87 -24.03 12.06
N GLU A 393 2.16 -25.25 12.49
CA GLU A 393 3.23 -26.08 11.94
C GLU A 393 3.06 -26.40 10.44
N ILE A 394 1.84 -26.78 10.01
CA ILE A 394 1.54 -27.05 8.60
C ILE A 394 1.69 -25.78 7.76
N SER A 395 1.11 -24.67 8.20
CA SER A 395 1.21 -23.37 7.51
C SER A 395 2.67 -22.93 7.40
N MET A 396 3.44 -23.07 8.47
CA MET A 396 4.86 -22.77 8.50
C MET A 396 5.67 -23.64 7.53
N THR A 397 5.35 -24.93 7.45
CA THR A 397 6.02 -25.87 6.52
C THR A 397 5.73 -25.50 5.07
N ILE A 398 4.47 -25.21 4.73
CA ILE A 398 4.08 -24.75 3.39
C ILE A 398 4.77 -23.43 3.07
N GLY A 399 4.75 -22.47 4.00
CA GLY A 399 5.41 -21.19 3.84
C GLY A 399 6.91 -21.30 3.61
N LEU A 400 7.61 -22.13 4.40
CA LEU A 400 9.05 -22.38 4.22
C LEU A 400 9.35 -23.01 2.86
N PHE A 401 8.55 -23.98 2.43
CA PHE A 401 8.72 -24.61 1.12
C PHE A 401 8.59 -23.60 -0.02
N VAL A 402 7.51 -22.81 -0.01
CA VAL A 402 7.26 -21.79 -1.04
C VAL A 402 8.32 -20.67 -0.98
N LEU A 403 8.77 -20.28 0.21
CA LEU A 403 9.84 -19.30 0.41
C LEU A 403 11.17 -19.80 -0.18
N ALA A 404 11.52 -21.06 0.06
CA ALA A 404 12.72 -21.68 -0.49
C ALA A 404 12.67 -21.75 -2.02
N VAL A 405 11.59 -22.28 -2.59
CA VAL A 405 11.37 -22.32 -4.05
C VAL A 405 11.43 -20.92 -4.65
N GLY A 406 10.74 -19.96 -4.03
CA GLY A 406 10.78 -18.55 -4.43
C GLY A 406 12.21 -18.00 -4.44
N THR A 407 13.01 -18.30 -3.42
CA THR A 407 14.41 -17.84 -3.33
C THR A 407 15.28 -18.40 -4.46
N PHE A 408 15.13 -19.69 -4.80
CA PHE A 408 15.83 -20.28 -5.95
C PHE A 408 15.39 -19.68 -7.29
N LEU A 409 14.09 -19.44 -7.48
CA LEU A 409 13.56 -18.74 -8.66
C LEU A 409 14.12 -17.31 -8.76
N GLY A 410 14.39 -16.67 -7.62
CA GLY A 410 15.05 -15.37 -7.54
C GLY A 410 16.46 -15.40 -8.11
N GLY A 411 17.22 -16.46 -7.82
CA GLY A 411 18.55 -16.64 -8.39
C GLY A 411 18.53 -16.83 -9.92
N ILE A 412 17.52 -17.52 -10.47
CA ILE A 412 17.35 -17.65 -11.93
C ILE A 412 17.10 -16.27 -12.56
N TRP A 413 16.18 -15.50 -11.98
CA TRP A 413 15.92 -14.13 -12.43
C TRP A 413 17.14 -13.22 -12.28
N ALA A 414 17.91 -13.36 -11.19
CA ALA A 414 19.14 -12.61 -10.97
C ALA A 414 20.18 -12.90 -12.07
N ASN A 415 20.30 -14.17 -12.49
CA ASN A 415 21.20 -14.52 -13.58
C ASN A 415 20.78 -13.91 -14.91
N GLU A 416 19.48 -13.90 -15.21
CA GLU A 416 18.95 -13.26 -16.42
C GLU A 416 19.17 -11.74 -16.43
N SER A 417 19.00 -11.08 -15.28
CA SER A 417 19.02 -9.61 -15.22
C SER A 417 20.42 -9.03 -14.96
N TRP A 418 21.29 -9.76 -14.28
CA TRP A 418 22.58 -9.28 -13.76
C TRP A 418 23.78 -10.18 -14.13
N GLY A 419 23.55 -11.30 -14.83
CA GLY A 419 24.59 -12.24 -15.25
C GLY A 419 25.17 -13.12 -14.13
N ARG A 420 24.53 -13.18 -12.96
CA ARG A 420 24.92 -14.02 -11.82
C ARG A 420 23.74 -14.48 -10.98
N TYR A 421 23.83 -15.69 -10.42
CA TYR A 421 22.74 -16.27 -9.61
C TYR A 421 22.59 -15.69 -8.20
N TRP A 422 23.66 -15.17 -7.62
CA TRP A 422 23.67 -14.66 -6.25
C TRP A 422 24.77 -13.62 -6.07
N ALA A 423 24.48 -12.58 -5.31
CA ALA A 423 25.35 -11.41 -5.10
C ALA A 423 25.51 -11.04 -3.62
N TRP A 424 24.89 -11.77 -2.68
CA TRP A 424 24.83 -11.42 -1.26
C TRP A 424 24.21 -10.04 -1.01
N ASP A 425 23.32 -9.61 -1.91
CA ASP A 425 22.54 -8.39 -1.69
C ASP A 425 21.72 -8.51 -0.40
N PRO A 426 21.42 -7.41 0.32
CA PRO A 426 20.62 -7.48 1.53
C PRO A 426 19.30 -8.25 1.38
N LYS A 427 18.60 -8.19 0.23
CA LYS A 427 17.36 -8.98 0.05
C LYS A 427 17.63 -10.46 -0.08
N GLU A 428 18.65 -10.84 -0.84
CA GLU A 428 19.09 -12.21 -1.02
C GLU A 428 19.53 -12.81 0.33
N THR A 429 20.38 -12.07 1.06
CA THR A 429 20.88 -12.47 2.37
C THR A 429 19.76 -12.64 3.39
N TRP A 430 18.82 -11.69 3.47
CA TRP A 430 17.68 -11.81 4.39
C TRP A 430 16.67 -12.89 3.97
N ALA A 431 16.53 -13.19 2.68
CA ALA A 431 15.73 -14.33 2.23
C ALA A 431 16.34 -15.65 2.73
N LEU A 432 17.67 -15.81 2.64
CA LEU A 432 18.38 -16.96 3.20
C LEU A 432 18.27 -17.04 4.74
N ILE A 433 18.45 -15.91 5.44
CA ILE A 433 18.27 -15.85 6.90
C ILE A 433 16.85 -16.30 7.28
N SER A 434 15.82 -15.82 6.59
CA SER A 434 14.44 -16.21 6.84
C SER A 434 14.23 -17.73 6.65
N ILE A 435 14.78 -18.33 5.60
CA ILE A 435 14.76 -19.79 5.41
C ILE A 435 15.40 -20.51 6.61
N ILE A 436 16.58 -20.08 7.04
CA ILE A 436 17.31 -20.68 8.16
C ILE A 436 16.52 -20.55 9.47
N VAL A 437 15.97 -19.36 9.75
CA VAL A 437 15.15 -19.11 10.95
C VAL A 437 13.97 -20.08 10.99
N TYR A 438 13.19 -20.17 9.91
CA TYR A 438 12.03 -21.07 9.87
C TYR A 438 12.42 -22.55 9.89
N ALA A 439 13.54 -22.92 9.26
CA ALA A 439 14.08 -24.26 9.36
C ALA A 439 14.41 -24.59 10.82
N ILE A 440 15.13 -23.72 11.53
CA ILE A 440 15.44 -23.90 12.97
C ILE A 440 14.15 -24.08 13.77
N VAL A 441 13.16 -23.20 13.60
CA VAL A 441 11.88 -23.28 14.33
C VAL A 441 11.18 -24.63 14.11
N LEU A 442 11.10 -25.11 12.87
CA LEU A 442 10.52 -26.43 12.58
C LEU A 442 11.33 -27.59 13.17
N HIS A 443 12.65 -27.45 13.29
CA HIS A 443 13.52 -28.49 13.87
C HIS A 443 13.51 -28.52 15.40
N LEU A 444 13.04 -27.46 16.08
CA LEU A 444 12.87 -27.46 17.55
C LEU A 444 11.99 -28.62 18.03
N ARG A 445 11.06 -29.11 17.20
CA ARG A 445 10.20 -30.27 17.50
C ARG A 445 10.96 -31.60 17.62
N LEU A 446 12.14 -31.68 17.00
CA LEU A 446 12.99 -32.88 17.00
C LEU A 446 13.86 -32.96 18.27
N ILE A 447 14.04 -31.83 18.97
CA ILE A 447 14.84 -31.76 20.20
C ILE A 447 13.93 -32.09 21.39
N PRO A 448 14.13 -33.21 22.10
CA PRO A 448 13.21 -33.66 23.15
C PRO A 448 12.93 -32.62 24.24
N LYS A 449 13.95 -31.85 24.65
CA LYS A 449 13.82 -30.78 25.66
C LYS A 449 13.02 -29.56 25.19
N LEU A 450 12.95 -29.31 23.87
CA LEU A 450 12.30 -28.14 23.27
C LEU A 450 10.96 -28.48 22.61
N LYS A 451 10.62 -29.78 22.49
CA LYS A 451 9.36 -30.27 21.94
C LYS A 451 8.17 -29.89 22.83
N SER A 452 7.63 -28.69 22.62
CA SER A 452 6.48 -28.17 23.35
C SER A 452 5.65 -27.21 22.50
N ASN A 453 4.31 -27.29 22.63
CA ASN A 453 3.39 -26.35 21.97
C ASN A 453 3.74 -24.89 22.27
N TYR A 454 4.12 -24.58 23.51
CA TYR A 454 4.55 -23.23 23.88
C TYR A 454 5.77 -22.77 23.09
N VAL A 455 6.79 -23.63 22.96
CA VAL A 455 8.04 -23.28 22.27
C VAL A 455 7.78 -23.04 20.79
N LEU A 456 7.05 -23.95 20.13
CA LEU A 456 6.73 -23.79 18.70
C LEU A 456 5.92 -22.53 18.42
N ASN A 457 4.85 -22.29 19.20
CA ASN A 457 4.00 -21.11 19.03
C ASN A 457 4.72 -19.79 19.34
N THR A 458 5.62 -19.79 20.32
CA THR A 458 6.44 -18.60 20.61
C THR A 458 7.44 -18.35 19.47
N ALA A 459 8.19 -19.39 19.09
CA ALA A 459 9.19 -19.29 18.05
C ALA A 459 8.59 -18.91 16.69
N SER A 460 7.39 -19.38 16.33
CA SER A 460 6.72 -18.99 15.09
C SER A 460 6.34 -17.51 15.04
N VAL A 461 5.93 -16.93 16.17
CA VAL A 461 5.61 -15.49 16.28
C VAL A 461 6.86 -14.65 16.05
N PHE A 462 7.98 -15.00 16.71
CA PHE A 462 9.23 -14.27 16.54
C PHE A 462 9.87 -14.49 15.15
N ALA A 463 9.74 -15.70 14.59
CA ALA A 463 10.24 -16.00 13.24
C ALA A 463 9.62 -15.10 12.17
N PHE A 464 8.37 -14.67 12.34
CA PHE A 464 7.72 -13.74 11.40
C PHE A 464 8.42 -12.37 11.34
N GLY A 465 9.16 -11.98 12.38
CA GLY A 465 10.02 -10.81 12.35
C GLY A 465 11.07 -10.87 11.23
N SER A 466 11.57 -12.06 10.89
CA SER A 466 12.50 -12.24 9.76
C SER A 466 11.84 -11.88 8.43
N ILE A 467 10.57 -12.25 8.21
CA ILE A 467 9.81 -11.91 6.99
C ILE A 467 9.51 -10.42 6.92
N ILE A 468 9.16 -9.79 8.04
CA ILE A 468 8.99 -8.33 8.10
C ILE A 468 10.31 -7.63 7.73
N MET A 469 11.44 -8.14 8.23
CA MET A 469 12.75 -7.61 7.87
C MET A 469 13.08 -7.83 6.38
N THR A 470 12.82 -9.02 5.81
CA THR A 470 13.07 -9.28 4.38
C THR A 470 12.19 -8.41 3.48
N SER A 471 10.92 -8.22 3.81
CA SER A 471 9.93 -7.55 2.96
C SER A 471 9.92 -6.03 3.10
N PHE A 472 9.98 -5.50 4.33
CA PHE A 472 9.99 -4.06 4.61
C PHE A 472 11.37 -3.60 5.09
N GLY A 473 11.97 -4.34 6.01
CA GLY A 473 13.25 -3.96 6.62
C GLY A 473 14.35 -3.68 5.61
N VAL A 474 14.56 -4.56 4.64
CA VAL A 474 15.60 -4.37 3.62
C VAL A 474 15.26 -3.19 2.71
N ASN A 475 14.00 -3.03 2.30
CA ASN A 475 13.60 -1.96 1.39
C ASN A 475 13.78 -0.56 1.99
N TYR A 476 13.57 -0.41 3.29
CA TYR A 476 13.62 0.89 3.96
C TYR A 476 14.92 1.14 4.71
N TYR A 477 15.61 0.11 5.22
CA TYR A 477 16.76 0.30 6.11
C TYR A 477 18.09 -0.17 5.53
N LEU A 478 18.10 -0.89 4.40
CA LEU A 478 19.31 -1.41 3.78
C LEU A 478 19.37 -1.01 2.30
N SER A 479 20.57 -0.65 1.85
CA SER A 479 20.82 -0.32 0.43
C SER A 479 21.16 -1.58 -0.35
N GLY A 480 20.58 -1.75 -1.54
CA GLY A 480 20.85 -2.91 -2.38
C GLY A 480 20.31 -2.76 -3.79
N LEU A 481 20.68 -3.72 -4.63
CA LEU A 481 20.25 -3.89 -6.03
C LEU A 481 18.73 -4.03 -6.19
N HIS A 482 18.05 -4.33 -5.08
CA HIS A 482 16.61 -4.44 -5.02
C HIS A 482 15.93 -3.28 -4.28
N SER A 483 16.69 -2.30 -3.80
CA SER A 483 16.16 -1.13 -3.12
C SER A 483 15.75 -0.09 -4.16
N TYR A 484 14.68 -0.38 -4.91
CA TYR A 484 14.07 0.58 -5.85
C TYR A 484 13.42 1.78 -5.16
N ALA A 485 13.38 1.75 -3.81
CA ALA A 485 12.99 2.84 -2.93
C ALA A 485 14.16 3.30 -2.03
N ALA A 486 15.42 3.08 -2.45
CA ALA A 486 16.61 3.48 -1.69
C ALA A 486 16.66 5.01 -1.51
N GLY A 487 16.13 5.47 -0.38
CA GLY A 487 16.56 6.67 0.33
C GLY A 487 17.03 6.27 1.72
N ASP A 488 17.50 7.22 2.53
CA ASP A 488 17.94 6.90 3.90
C ASP A 488 16.78 6.35 4.75
N PRO A 489 17.09 5.52 5.76
CA PRO A 489 16.09 4.86 6.58
C PRO A 489 15.05 5.81 7.15
N LEU A 490 13.80 5.57 6.75
CA LEU A 490 12.65 6.16 7.44
C LEU A 490 12.64 5.64 8.89
N PRO A 491 12.31 6.49 9.88
CA PRO A 491 12.25 6.05 11.26
C PRO A 491 11.23 4.93 11.43
N ILE A 492 11.59 3.92 12.23
CA ILE A 492 10.69 2.81 12.57
C ILE A 492 9.43 3.39 13.22
N PRO A 493 8.23 3.14 12.65
CA PRO A 493 6.99 3.63 13.24
C PRO A 493 6.86 3.21 14.71
N THR A 494 6.42 4.14 15.55
CA THR A 494 6.34 3.95 17.01
C THR A 494 5.48 2.75 17.42
N PHE A 495 4.43 2.45 16.63
CA PHE A 495 3.55 1.30 16.89
C PHE A 495 4.27 -0.06 16.80
N ILE A 496 5.38 -0.16 16.04
CA ILE A 496 6.16 -1.40 15.92
C ILE A 496 6.82 -1.75 17.27
N TYR A 497 7.37 -0.77 17.98
CA TYR A 497 7.93 -0.98 19.31
C TYR A 497 6.86 -1.46 20.30
N VAL A 498 5.66 -0.89 20.23
CA VAL A 498 4.52 -1.32 21.05
C VAL A 498 4.13 -2.77 20.73
N LEU A 499 4.10 -3.14 19.44
CA LEU A 499 3.79 -4.50 19.01
C LEU A 499 4.83 -5.51 19.49
N VAL A 500 6.12 -5.19 19.38
CA VAL A 500 7.21 -6.05 19.85
C VAL A 500 7.15 -6.23 21.37
N ALA A 501 6.93 -5.14 22.12
CA ALA A 501 6.75 -5.19 23.56
C ALA A 501 5.54 -6.07 23.95
N LEU A 502 4.41 -5.92 23.25
CA LEU A 502 3.21 -6.73 23.45
C LEU A 502 3.50 -8.23 23.24
N VAL A 503 4.20 -8.58 22.16
CA VAL A 503 4.57 -9.98 21.86
C VAL A 503 5.47 -10.57 22.96
N ILE A 504 6.45 -9.80 23.44
CA ILE A 504 7.33 -10.23 24.54
C ILE A 504 6.52 -10.44 25.82
N ILE A 505 5.67 -9.48 26.19
CA ILE A 505 4.83 -9.56 27.40
C ILE A 505 3.93 -10.80 27.33
N VAL A 506 3.22 -11.01 26.22
CA VAL A 506 2.35 -12.18 26.03
C VAL A 506 3.14 -13.48 26.13
N SER A 507 4.33 -13.56 25.51
CA SER A 507 5.18 -14.76 25.57
C SER A 507 5.61 -15.06 27.01
N VAL A 508 6.08 -14.05 27.75
CA VAL A 508 6.52 -14.18 29.15
C VAL A 508 5.35 -14.58 30.06
N LEU A 509 4.19 -13.95 29.93
CA LEU A 509 2.99 -14.29 30.70
C LEU A 509 2.53 -15.73 30.42
N ALA A 510 2.55 -16.15 29.15
CA ALA A 510 2.22 -17.52 28.76
C ALA A 510 3.20 -18.54 29.34
N TYR A 511 4.49 -18.22 29.43
CA TYR A 511 5.51 -19.05 30.07
C TYR A 511 5.21 -19.30 31.56
N PHE A 512 4.97 -18.22 32.33
CA PHE A 512 4.67 -18.34 33.75
C PHE A 512 3.36 -19.10 33.99
N ARG A 513 2.34 -18.85 33.17
CA ARG A 513 1.07 -19.60 33.26
C ARG A 513 1.26 -21.08 32.97
N LYS A 514 2.02 -21.44 31.92
CA LYS A 514 2.36 -22.84 31.63
C LYS A 514 3.05 -23.51 32.84
N ARG A 515 4.03 -22.84 33.45
CA ARG A 515 4.78 -23.39 34.60
C ARG A 515 3.86 -23.63 35.80
N SER A 516 2.95 -22.70 36.10
CA SER A 516 1.99 -22.82 37.20
C SER A 516 1.10 -24.07 37.07
N PHE A 517 0.64 -24.41 35.86
CA PHE A 517 -0.19 -25.61 35.64
C PHE A 517 0.59 -26.93 35.65
N ASN A 518 1.91 -26.90 35.42
CA ASN A 518 2.77 -28.08 35.51
C ASN A 518 3.14 -28.38 36.97
N ALA A 519 3.36 -27.34 37.79
CA ALA A 519 3.70 -27.48 39.22
C ALA A 519 2.52 -28.01 40.07
N THR A 520 1.28 -27.86 39.62
CA THR A 520 0.09 -28.42 40.31
C THR A 520 -0.19 -29.89 39.98
N ASN A 521 0.58 -30.49 39.06
CA ASN A 521 0.40 -31.87 38.58
C ASN A 521 1.52 -32.82 39.07
N THR A 522 2.46 -32.30 39.86
CA THR A 522 3.48 -33.03 40.64
C THR A 522 3.13 -32.89 42.10
#